data_AF-A0A268F1P4-F1
#
_entry.id   AF-A0A268F1P4-F1
#
_cell.length_a   1.000
_cell.length_b   1.000
_cell.length_c   1.000
_cell.angle_alpha   90.00
_cell.angle_beta   90.00
_cell.angle_gamma   90.00
#
_symmetry.space_group_name_H-M   'P 1'
#
loop_
_entity.id
_entity.type
_entity.pdbx_description
1 polymer ?
#
loop_
_entity_poly.entity_id
_entity_poly.type
_entity_poly.pdbx_seq_one_letter_code
_entity_poly.pdbx_strand_id
1 'polypeptide(L)' 'MNWHMLLSIVLLVSLVNGIRRIRKLHAMRDMLVFLTIWGLAVITMLGDALEVPGMRPLDWIKAVMQPISAWMP' A
#
# COMPACT_ATOMS: atom_id res chain seq x y z
N MET A 1 -2.99 -14.46 8.13
CA MET A 1 -3.44 -13.65 6.98
C MET A 1 -2.20 -13.09 6.29
N ASN A 2 -1.95 -13.39 5.02
CA ASN A 2 -0.79 -12.83 4.32
C ASN A 2 -1.09 -11.38 3.91
N TRP A 3 -0.85 -10.44 4.82
CA TRP A 3 -1.15 -9.02 4.64
C TRP A 3 -0.45 -8.39 3.42
N HIS A 4 0.71 -8.93 3.03
CA HIS A 4 1.40 -8.55 1.80
C HIS A 4 0.56 -8.84 0.55
N MET A 5 -0.19 -9.95 0.55
CA MET A 5 -1.06 -10.34 -0.56
C MET A 5 -2.29 -9.44 -0.68
N LEU A 6 -2.84 -8.98 0.45
CA LEU A 6 -3.91 -7.98 0.46
C LEU A 6 -3.42 -6.62 -0.04
N LEU A 7 -2.25 -6.17 0.43
CA LEU A 7 -1.66 -4.90 0.01
C LEU A 7 -1.29 -4.89 -1.47
N SER A 8 -0.76 -5.98 -2.01
CA SER A 8 -0.43 -6.08 -3.44
C SER A 8 -1.68 -5.99 -4.32
N ILE A 9 -2.79 -6.63 -3.91
CA ILE A 9 -4.08 -6.52 -4.61
C ILE A 9 -4.58 -5.08 -4.57
N VAL A 10 -4.54 -4.42 -3.41
CA VAL A 10 -4.96 -3.01 -3.28
C VAL A 10 -4.09 -2.08 -4.13
N LEU A 11 -2.77 -2.29 -4.16
CA LEU A 11 -1.83 -1.53 -4.99
C LEU A 11 -2.11 -1.70 -6.48
N LEU A 12 -2.41 -2.92 -6.93
CA LEU A 12 -2.78 -3.21 -8.32
C LEU A 12 -4.11 -2.57 -8.71
N VAL A 13 -5.14 -2.70 -7.88
CA VAL A 13 -6.45 -2.09 -8.12
C VAL A 13 -6.34 -0.57 -8.14
N SER A 14 -5.59 0.00 -7.20
CA SER A 14 -5.31 1.44 -7.13
C SER A 14 -4.59 1.94 -8.39
N LEU A 15 -3.58 1.20 -8.88
CA LEU A 15 -2.88 1.54 -10.13
C LEU A 15 -3.84 1.61 -11.31
N VAL A 16 -4.65 0.56 -11.51
CA VAL A 16 -5.58 0.49 -12.65
C VAL A 16 -6.63 1.60 -12.58
N ASN A 17 -7.21 1.84 -11.39
CA ASN A 17 -8.21 2.88 -11.20
C ASN A 17 -7.61 4.29 -11.32
N GLY A 18 -6.43 4.51 -10.75
CA GLY A 18 -5.71 5.78 -10.82
C GLY A 18 -5.35 6.14 -12.25
N ILE A 19 -4.74 5.20 -13.00
CA ILE A 19 -4.42 5.41 -14.42
C ILE A 19 -5.68 5.70 -15.23
N ARG A 20 -6.76 4.93 -15.06
CA ARG A 20 -8.04 5.18 -15.77
C ARG A 20 -8.62 6.56 -15.46
N ARG A 21 -8.63 6.94 -14.19
CA ARG A 21 -9.18 8.23 -13.73
C ARG A 21 -8.36 9.41 -14.25
N ILE A 22 -7.04 9.34 -14.16
CA ILE A 22 -6.14 10.42 -14.57
C ILE A 22 -6.11 10.56 -16.09
N ARG A 23 -6.13 9.44 -16.82
CA ARG A 23 -6.23 9.45 -18.29
C ARG A 23 -7.55 10.09 -18.77
N LYS A 24 -8.63 9.97 -18.00
CA LYS A 24 -9.90 10.66 -18.28
C LYS A 24 -9.83 12.18 -18.04
N LEU A 25 -8.96 12.63 -17.14
CA LEU A 25 -8.84 14.04 -16.73
C LEU A 25 -7.73 14.80 -17.49
N HIS A 26 -6.91 14.13 -18.30
CA HIS A 26 -5.77 14.70 -19.05
C HIS A 26 -4.77 15.53 -18.20
N ALA A 27 -4.78 15.35 -16.88
CA ALA A 27 -3.92 16.07 -15.96
C ALA A 27 -2.58 15.35 -15.76
N MET A 28 -1.60 15.68 -16.59
CA MET A 28 -0.21 15.17 -16.49
C MET A 28 0.38 15.38 -15.08
N ARG A 29 0.08 16.50 -14.42
CA ARG A 29 0.54 16.80 -13.05
C ARG A 29 0.01 15.79 -12.05
N ASP A 30 -1.27 15.44 -12.16
CA ASP A 30 -1.91 14.46 -11.28
C ASP A 30 -1.37 13.06 -11.52
N MET A 31 -0.99 12.74 -12.76
CA MET A 31 -0.32 11.49 -13.10
C MET A 31 1.02 11.36 -12.40
N LEU A 32 1.81 12.44 -12.41
CA LEU A 32 3.13 12.47 -11.79
C LEU A 32 3.03 12.34 -10.27
N VAL A 33 2.13 13.10 -9.64
CA VAL A 33 1.85 13.01 -8.19
C VAL A 33 1.38 11.61 -7.82
N PHE A 34 0.45 11.04 -8.58
CA PHE A 34 -0.05 9.69 -8.35
C PHE A 34 1.05 8.63 -8.46
N LEU A 35 1.87 8.68 -9.52
CA LEU A 35 3.00 7.77 -9.69
C LEU A 35 4.03 7.89 -8.56
N THR A 36 4.25 9.11 -8.04
CA THR A 36 5.19 9.33 -6.94
C THR A 36 4.68 8.68 -5.65
N ILE A 37 3.41 8.91 -5.31
CA ILE A 37 2.77 8.32 -4.11
C ILE A 37 2.67 6.80 -4.26
N TRP A 38 2.24 6.32 -5.43
CA TRP A 38 2.12 4.90 -5.72
C TRP A 38 3.48 4.20 -5.68
N GLY A 39 4.51 4.80 -6.27
CA GLY A 39 5.88 4.28 -6.23
C GLY A 39 6.43 4.22 -4.81
N LEU A 40 6.15 5.23 -3.97
CA LEU A 40 6.53 5.22 -2.56
C LEU A 40 5.84 4.08 -1.79
N ALA A 41 4.56 3.84 -2.07
CA ALA A 41 3.80 2.73 -1.51
C ALA A 41 4.36 1.35 -1.95
N VAL A 42 4.82 1.23 -3.21
CA VAL A 42 5.48 0.01 -3.68
C VAL A 42 6.84 -0.20 -3.01
N ILE A 43 7.67 0.85 -2.91
CA ILE A 43 8.99 0.76 -2.27
C ILE A 43 8.85 0.35 -0.81
N THR A 44 7.89 0.95 -0.09
CA THR A 44 7.64 0.61 1.31
C THR A 44 7.11 -0.81 1.47
N MET A 45 6.21 -1.27 0.58
CA MET A 45 5.74 -2.65 0.57
C MET A 45 6.87 -3.65 0.26
N LEU A 46 7.76 -3.32 -0.70
CA LEU A 46 8.91 -4.15 -1.05
C LEU A 46 9.95 -4.18 0.07
N GLY A 47 10.20 -3.04 0.73
CA GLY A 47 11.06 -2.96 1.91
C GLY A 47 10.54 -3.84 3.05
N ASP A 48 9.23 -3.85 3.27
CA ASP A 48 8.58 -4.73 4.25
C ASP A 48 8.72 -6.21 3.86
N ALA A 49 8.50 -6.54 2.57
CA ALA A 49 8.62 -7.90 2.06
C ALA A 49 10.06 -8.44 2.04
N LEU A 50 11.06 -7.56 1.87
CA LEU A 50 12.49 -7.87 1.95
C LEU A 50 13.03 -7.82 3.39
N GLU A 51 12.15 -7.65 4.38
CA GLU A 51 12.47 -7.56 5.80
C GLU A 51 13.48 -6.45 6.15
N VAL A 52 13.53 -5.38 5.35
CA VAL A 52 14.46 -4.26 5.54
C VAL A 52 14.22 -3.62 6.90
N PRO A 53 15.25 -3.52 7.78
CA PRO A 53 15.10 -2.94 9.10
C PRO A 53 14.69 -1.46 8.98
N GLY A 54 13.58 -1.10 9.64
CA GLY A 54 13.01 0.26 9.65
C GLY A 54 11.93 0.52 8.59
N MET A 55 11.80 -0.33 7.55
CA MET A 55 10.69 -0.26 6.59
C MET A 55 9.69 -1.37 6.87
N ARG A 56 9.06 -1.31 8.05
CA ARG A 56 8.01 -2.26 8.46
C ARG A 56 6.65 -1.61 8.66
N PRO A 57 6.06 -0.96 7.64
CA PRO A 57 4.70 -0.42 7.74
C PRO A 57 3.67 -1.50 8.07
N LEU A 58 3.91 -2.80 7.95
CA LEU A 58 2.94 -3.80 8.38
C LEU A 58 2.94 -4.06 9.89
N ASP A 59 4.00 -3.66 10.61
CA ASP A 59 4.09 -3.92 12.05
C ASP A 59 3.14 -3.03 12.87
N TRP A 60 2.77 -1.83 12.41
CA TRP A 60 1.72 -1.03 13.08
C TRP A 60 0.35 -1.72 13.01
N ILE A 61 0.04 -2.43 11.91
CA ILE A 61 -1.21 -3.19 11.77
C ILE A 61 -1.22 -4.33 12.78
N LYS A 62 -0.10 -5.03 12.98
CA LYS A 62 0.02 -6.06 14.01
C LYS A 62 -0.12 -5.48 15.42
N ALA A 63 0.47 -4.32 15.69
CA ALA A 63 0.36 -3.63 16.97
C ALA A 63 -1.09 -3.22 17.29
N VAL A 64 -1.87 -2.80 16.30
CA VAL A 64 -3.29 -2.46 16.45
C VAL A 64 -4.19 -3.70 16.49
N MET A 65 -3.86 -4.76 15.76
CA MET A 65 -4.64 -6.00 15.77
C MET A 65 -4.42 -6.84 17.02
N GLN A 66 -3.25 -6.79 17.66
CA GLN A 66 -2.97 -7.51 18.90
C GLN A 66 -4.03 -7.27 20.00
N PRO A 67 -4.39 -6.02 20.36
CA PRO A 67 -5.44 -5.79 21.34
C PRO A 67 -6.80 -6.27 20.83
N ILE A 68 -7.11 -6.14 19.54
CA ILE A 68 -8.39 -6.62 18.99
C ILE A 68 -8.51 -8.15 19.11
N SER A 69 -7.45 -8.90 18.82
CA SER A 69 -7.42 -10.36 19.01
C SER A 69 -7.48 -10.79 20.48
N ALA A 70 -7.05 -9.93 21.41
CA ALA A 70 -7.19 -10.20 22.83
C ALA A 70 -8.63 -9.96 23.36
N TRP A 71 -9.45 -9.22 22.61
CA TRP A 71 -10.82 -8.88 22.98
C TRP A 71 -11.90 -9.70 22.23
N MET A 72 -11.52 -10.46 21.21
CA MET A 72 -12.40 -11.41 20.51
C MET A 72 -11.94 -12.85 20.82
N PRO A 73 -12.72 -13.64 21.57
CA PRO A 73 -12.40 -15.05 21.86
C PRO A 73 -12.46 -15.95 20.61
#